data_AF-A0A2D1LSQ0-F1
#
_entry.id   AF-A0A2D1LSQ0-F1
#
_cell.length_a   1.000
_cell.length_b   1.000
_cell.length_c   1.000
_cell.angle_alpha   90.00
_cell.angle_beta   90.00
_cell.angle_gamma   90.00
#
_symmetry.space_group_name_H-M   'P 1'
#
loop_
_entity.id
_entity.type
_entity.pdbx_description
1 polymer ?
#
loop_
_entity_poly.entity_id
_entity_poly.type
_entity_poly.pdbx_seq_one_letter_code
_entity_poly.pdbx_strand_id
1 'polypeptide(L)'
;MKLNKSLRLTILFMVIVCISPTVIALPINIYYDPCYLTSKYIFFQKTSKVGKNSFTASQIRNHLTENGFKNIKRLRLDDKGIWRALAEFKNCYFLISIDYSGTISIQNESKKYD
;
A
#
# COMPACT_ATOMS: atom_id res chain seq x y z
N MET A 1 -55.56 35.31 16.28
CA MET A 1 -55.60 33.84 16.06
C MET A 1 -54.84 33.17 17.20
N LYS A 2 -55.56 32.59 18.18
CA LYS A 2 -54.99 32.03 19.42
C LYS A 2 -54.48 30.62 19.11
N LEU A 3 -53.18 30.48 18.84
CA LEU A 3 -52.58 29.18 18.54
C LEU A 3 -52.65 28.33 19.82
N ASN A 4 -53.40 27.23 19.76
CA ASN A 4 -53.64 26.38 20.91
C ASN A 4 -52.30 25.75 21.37
N LYS A 5 -52.11 25.61 22.70
CA LYS A 5 -50.86 25.08 23.29
C LYS A 5 -50.55 23.64 22.88
N SER A 6 -51.56 22.80 22.62
CA SER A 6 -51.35 21.42 22.13
C SER A 6 -50.82 21.38 20.70
N LEU A 7 -51.25 22.31 19.84
CA LEU A 7 -50.81 22.44 18.44
C LEU A 7 -49.34 22.90 18.35
N ARG A 8 -48.89 23.75 19.27
CA ARG A 8 -47.47 24.13 19.40
C ARG A 8 -46.58 22.96 19.85
N LEU A 9 -47.11 22.08 20.71
CA LEU A 9 -46.35 20.95 21.24
C LEU A 9 -46.13 19.87 20.16
N THR A 10 -47.14 19.58 19.35
CA THR A 10 -47.03 18.60 18.26
C THR A 10 -46.04 19.05 17.17
N ILE A 11 -45.96 20.36 16.90
CA ILE A 11 -44.99 20.92 15.94
C ILE A 11 -43.55 20.78 16.46
N LEU A 12 -43.32 20.96 17.77
CA LEU A 12 -41.99 20.74 18.37
C LEU A 12 -41.54 19.28 18.34
N PHE A 13 -42.47 18.32 18.55
CA PHE A 13 -42.15 16.89 18.46
C PHE A 13 -41.78 16.45 17.04
N MET A 14 -42.41 17.01 16.00
CA MET A 14 -42.06 16.73 14.60
C MET A 14 -40.70 17.31 14.19
N VAL A 15 -40.25 18.40 14.82
CA VAL A 15 -38.91 18.97 14.57
C VAL A 15 -37.80 18.14 15.24
N ILE A 16 -38.08 17.48 16.36
CA ILE A 16 -37.11 16.62 17.08
C ILE A 16 -36.84 15.29 16.35
N VAL A 17 -37.82 14.76 15.60
CA VAL A 17 -37.66 13.51 14.82
C VAL A 17 -36.94 13.74 13.47
N CYS A 18 -36.88 14.99 12.99
CA CYS A 18 -36.18 15.32 11.74
C CYS A 18 -34.69 15.66 11.93
N ILE A 19 -34.17 15.71 13.16
CA ILE A 19 -32.73 15.70 13.38
C ILE A 19 -32.32 14.22 13.41
N SER A 20 -32.35 13.61 12.23
CA SER A 20 -31.66 12.34 12.01
C SER A 20 -30.25 12.48 12.57
N PRO A 21 -29.77 11.54 13.40
CA PRO A 21 -28.35 11.43 13.57
C PRO A 21 -27.82 11.16 12.17
N THR A 22 -27.28 12.18 11.52
CA THR A 22 -26.25 11.95 10.52
C THR A 22 -25.15 11.29 11.33
N VAL A 23 -25.20 9.96 11.35
CA VAL A 23 -24.05 9.14 11.65
C VAL A 23 -23.04 9.60 10.62
N ILE A 24 -22.27 10.63 10.97
CA ILE A 24 -20.96 10.84 10.41
C ILE A 24 -20.24 9.57 10.86
N ALA A 25 -20.40 8.52 10.06
CA ALA A 25 -19.44 7.45 9.98
C ALA A 25 -18.18 8.21 9.58
N LEU A 26 -17.44 8.70 10.58
CA LEU A 26 -16.02 8.95 10.46
C LEU A 26 -15.54 7.68 9.77
N PRO A 27 -15.11 7.75 8.49
CA PRO A 27 -14.49 6.59 7.92
C PRO A 27 -13.33 6.38 8.86
N ILE A 28 -13.40 5.29 9.61
CA ILE A 28 -12.27 4.76 10.33
C ILE A 28 -11.37 4.25 9.20
N ASN A 29 -10.77 5.18 8.45
CA ASN A 29 -9.50 4.97 7.81
C ASN A 29 -8.55 4.87 8.99
N ILE A 30 -8.62 3.69 9.62
CA ILE A 30 -7.49 3.09 10.30
C ILE A 30 -6.31 3.45 9.41
N TYR A 31 -5.36 4.15 9.99
CA TYR A 31 -4.07 4.48 9.40
C TYR A 31 -3.38 3.15 9.08
N TYR A 32 -3.87 2.44 8.06
CA TYR A 32 -3.24 1.26 7.51
C TYR A 32 -2.07 1.82 6.75
N ASP A 33 -0.87 1.64 7.28
CA ASP A 33 0.34 1.79 6.52
C ASP A 33 0.25 0.83 5.32
N PRO A 34 -0.03 1.33 4.10
CA PRO A 34 -0.26 0.48 2.93
C PRO A 34 0.99 -0.34 2.59
N CYS A 35 2.15 0.12 3.07
CA CYS A 35 3.45 -0.51 2.85
C CYS A 35 3.56 -1.80 3.66
N TYR A 36 3.00 -1.83 4.87
CA TYR A 36 3.01 -3.02 5.72
C TYR A 36 2.18 -4.17 5.12
N LEU A 37 0.94 -3.90 4.72
CA LEU A 37 0.07 -4.92 4.13
C LEU A 37 0.58 -5.39 2.76
N THR A 38 1.12 -4.46 1.96
CA THR A 38 1.71 -4.77 0.65
C THR A 38 2.96 -5.64 0.79
N SER A 39 3.79 -5.40 1.82
CA SER A 39 4.96 -6.22 2.09
C SER A 39 4.58 -7.67 2.42
N LYS A 40 3.53 -7.90 3.22
CA LYS A 40 3.04 -9.25 3.57
C LYS A 40 2.57 -10.03 2.35
N TYR A 41 1.97 -9.35 1.36
CA TYR A 41 1.52 -9.97 0.10
C TYR A 41 2.68 -10.38 -0.81
N ILE A 42 3.81 -9.68 -0.76
CA ILE A 42 4.96 -9.91 -1.65
C ILE A 42 6.05 -10.78 -0.99
N PHE A 43 6.00 -10.93 0.34
CA PHE A 43 6.97 -11.70 1.13
C PHE A 43 6.95 -13.22 0.89
N PHE A 44 5.97 -13.77 0.15
CA PHE A 44 5.91 -15.21 -0.11
C PHE A 44 6.90 -15.73 -1.16
N GLN A 45 7.73 -14.86 -1.76
CA GLN A 45 8.76 -15.31 -2.71
C GLN A 45 10.17 -15.18 -2.12
N LYS A 46 10.51 -16.25 -1.40
CA LYS A 46 11.69 -17.10 -1.56
C LYS A 46 13.05 -16.41 -1.75
N THR A 47 14.02 -16.91 -0.99
CA THR A 47 15.45 -16.60 -1.05
C THR A 47 15.97 -16.43 -2.48
N SER A 48 16.49 -15.23 -2.81
CA SER A 48 17.16 -14.96 -4.08
C SER A 48 18.33 -15.92 -4.26
N LYS A 49 18.40 -16.57 -5.42
CA LYS A 49 19.50 -17.49 -5.72
C LYS A 49 20.71 -16.71 -6.25
N VAL A 50 21.89 -16.99 -5.72
CA VAL A 50 23.16 -16.42 -6.23
C VAL A 50 23.50 -17.10 -7.56
N GLY A 51 24.01 -16.32 -8.52
CA GLY A 51 24.41 -16.85 -9.83
C GLY A 51 24.82 -15.75 -10.81
N LYS A 52 25.60 -16.10 -11.84
CA LYS A 52 26.00 -15.13 -12.87
C LYS A 52 24.77 -14.68 -13.66
N ASN A 53 24.46 -13.39 -13.58
CA ASN A 53 23.33 -12.79 -14.27
C ASN A 53 23.72 -12.36 -15.69
N SER A 54 22.87 -12.63 -16.67
CA SER A 54 23.05 -12.23 -18.07
C SER A 54 22.10 -11.11 -18.52
N PHE A 55 21.19 -10.66 -17.66
CA PHE A 55 20.27 -9.58 -17.98
C PHE A 55 21.00 -8.24 -18.01
N THR A 56 20.57 -7.39 -18.94
CA THR A 56 20.95 -5.98 -19.00
C THR A 56 20.08 -5.14 -18.06
N ALA A 57 20.59 -3.96 -17.67
CA ALA A 57 19.82 -3.01 -16.85
C ALA A 57 18.47 -2.63 -17.50
N SER A 58 18.42 -2.54 -18.84
CA SER A 58 17.18 -2.23 -19.57
C SER A 58 16.15 -3.35 -19.45
N GLN A 59 16.57 -4.62 -19.61
CA GLN A 59 15.69 -5.78 -19.46
C GLN A 59 15.09 -5.83 -18.05
N ILE A 60 15.91 -5.55 -17.03
CA ILE A 60 15.44 -5.51 -15.64
C ILE A 60 14.45 -4.37 -15.39
N ARG A 61 14.73 -3.18 -15.94
CA ARG A 61 13.81 -2.05 -15.81
C ARG A 61 12.45 -2.35 -16.44
N ASN A 62 12.46 -2.97 -17.62
CA ASN A 62 11.24 -3.38 -18.31
C ASN A 62 10.48 -4.41 -17.48
N HIS A 63 11.18 -5.45 -17.00
CA HIS A 63 10.58 -6.50 -16.18
C HIS A 63 9.93 -5.96 -14.90
N LEU A 64 10.60 -5.03 -14.20
CA LEU A 64 10.01 -4.35 -13.04
C LEU A 64 8.77 -3.53 -13.41
N THR A 65 8.82 -2.80 -14.52
CA THR A 65 7.70 -1.98 -14.99
C THR A 65 6.49 -2.84 -15.37
N GLU A 66 6.71 -3.97 -16.05
CA GLU A 66 5.68 -4.96 -16.39
C GLU A 66 5.03 -5.58 -15.15
N ASN A 67 5.79 -5.73 -14.05
CA ASN A 67 5.28 -6.20 -12.76
C ASN A 67 4.65 -5.08 -11.90
N GLY A 68 4.45 -3.88 -12.46
CA GLY A 68 3.75 -2.78 -11.79
C GLY A 68 4.62 -1.92 -10.86
N PHE A 69 5.94 -2.12 -10.86
CA PHE A 69 6.87 -1.24 -10.16
C PHE A 69 7.07 0.06 -10.94
N LYS A 70 7.19 1.17 -10.21
CA LYS A 70 7.39 2.53 -10.73
C LYS A 70 8.57 3.19 -10.05
N ASN A 71 8.98 4.36 -10.54
CA ASN A 71 10.01 5.19 -9.90
C ASN A 71 11.29 4.42 -9.52
N ILE A 72 11.74 3.54 -10.43
CA ILE A 72 12.87 2.63 -10.22
C ILE A 72 14.18 3.43 -10.17
N LYS A 73 14.80 3.44 -8.98
CA LYS A 73 16.04 4.13 -8.62
C LYS A 73 17.10 3.13 -8.17
N ARG A 74 18.37 3.56 -8.16
CA ARG A 74 19.51 2.79 -7.64
C ARG A 74 19.63 1.37 -8.23
N LEU A 75 19.24 1.19 -9.50
CA LEU A 75 19.33 -0.09 -10.19
C LEU A 75 20.80 -0.46 -10.42
N ARG A 76 21.25 -1.56 -9.85
CA ARG A 76 22.63 -2.05 -9.96
C ARG A 76 22.71 -3.57 -9.85
N LEU A 77 23.69 -4.16 -10.50
CA LEU A 77 24.06 -5.56 -10.29
C LEU A 77 25.06 -5.63 -9.13
N ASP A 78 24.80 -6.47 -8.14
CA ASP A 78 25.75 -6.71 -7.05
C ASP A 78 26.80 -7.79 -7.40
N ASP A 79 27.76 -7.97 -6.50
CA ASP A 79 28.85 -8.95 -6.60
C ASP A 79 28.37 -10.40 -6.63
N LYS A 80 27.13 -10.66 -6.20
CA LYS A 80 26.48 -11.98 -6.19
C LYS A 80 25.65 -12.23 -7.45
N GLY A 81 25.66 -11.29 -8.40
CA GLY A 81 24.85 -11.37 -9.61
C GLY A 81 23.35 -11.16 -9.36
N ILE A 82 23.00 -10.45 -8.29
CA ILE A 82 21.63 -10.08 -7.97
C ILE A 82 21.43 -8.62 -8.36
N TRP A 83 20.40 -8.37 -9.17
CA TRP A 83 19.99 -7.00 -9.45
C TRP A 83 19.27 -6.43 -8.24
N ARG A 84 19.72 -5.26 -7.78
CA ARG A 84 19.14 -4.50 -6.68
C ARG A 84 18.53 -3.22 -7.20
N ALA A 85 17.36 -2.85 -6.71
CA ALA A 85 16.72 -1.58 -7.02
C ALA A 85 15.92 -1.05 -5.83
N LEU A 86 15.73 0.26 -5.79
CA LEU A 86 14.68 0.88 -4.99
C LEU A 86 13.54 1.22 -5.94
N ALA A 87 12.35 0.66 -5.73
CA ALA A 87 11.21 0.90 -6.61
C ALA A 87 9.93 1.13 -5.82
N GLU A 88 9.03 1.93 -6.40
CA GLU A 88 7.71 2.17 -5.85
C GLU A 88 6.73 1.07 -6.31
N PHE A 89 5.98 0.53 -5.37
CA PHE A 89 4.88 -0.40 -5.63
C PHE A 89 3.74 -0.08 -4.67
N LYS A 90 2.52 0.10 -5.19
CA LYS A 90 1.34 0.51 -4.41
C LYS A 90 1.62 1.69 -3.46
N ASN A 91 2.22 2.76 -4.00
CA ASN A 91 2.53 4.00 -3.28
C ASN A 91 3.60 3.87 -2.17
N CYS A 92 4.32 2.75 -2.15
CA CYS A 92 5.35 2.45 -1.16
C CYS A 92 6.68 2.13 -1.83
N TYR A 93 7.78 2.59 -1.25
CA TYR A 93 9.12 2.29 -1.76
C TYR A 93 9.67 1.04 -1.11
N PHE A 94 10.15 0.11 -1.94
CA PHE A 94 10.71 -1.16 -1.52
C PHE A 94 12.09 -1.39 -2.10
N LEU A 95 12.95 -2.05 -1.34
CA LEU A 95 14.18 -2.62 -1.85
C LEU A 95 13.85 -3.94 -2.55
N ILE A 96 14.10 -3.96 -3.85
CA ILE A 96 13.82 -5.08 -4.73
C ILE A 96 15.13 -5.80 -5.03
N SER A 97 15.06 -7.13 -5.04
CA SER A 97 16.14 -8.01 -5.44
C SER A 97 15.65 -8.96 -6.53
N ILE A 98 16.40 -9.08 -7.62
CA ILE A 98 16.06 -9.94 -8.76
C ILE A 98 17.23 -10.87 -9.03
N ASP A 99 16.96 -12.17 -8.97
CA ASP A 99 17.98 -13.20 -9.18
C ASP A 99 18.26 -13.49 -10.67
N TYR A 100 19.19 -14.42 -10.93
CA TYR A 100 19.57 -14.80 -12.29
C TYR A 100 18.42 -15.45 -13.10
N SER A 101 17.36 -15.93 -12.44
CA SER A 101 16.18 -16.48 -13.10
C SER A 101 15.11 -15.42 -13.40
N GLY A 102 15.33 -14.18 -12.99
CA GLY A 102 14.35 -13.10 -13.10
C GLY A 102 13.32 -13.11 -11.96
N THR A 103 13.54 -13.88 -10.88
CA THR A 103 12.60 -13.92 -9.76
C THR A 103 12.71 -12.63 -8.94
N ILE A 104 11.60 -11.90 -8.81
CA ILE A 104 11.52 -10.67 -8.01
C ILE A 104 11.24 -11.01 -6.55
N SER A 105 12.05 -10.45 -5.65
CA SER A 105 11.89 -10.55 -4.20
C SER A 105 11.95 -9.16 -3.56
N ILE A 106 11.09 -8.92 -2.58
CA ILE A 106 11.04 -7.67 -1.83
C ILE A 106 11.69 -7.86 -0.48
N GLN A 107 12.68 -7.03 -0.19
CA GLN A 107 13.32 -6.98 1.10
C GLN A 107 12.55 -6.00 1.98
N ASN A 108 11.84 -6.53 2.98
CA ASN A 108 11.25 -5.72 4.02
C ASN A 108 12.35 -5.45 5.07
N GLU A 109 12.74 -4.20 5.27
CA GLU A 109 13.61 -3.84 6.40
C GLU A 109 12.78 -3.88 7.70
N SER A 110 12.29 -5.04 8.10
CA SER A 110 12.01 -5.28 9.51
C SER A 110 13.36 -5.58 10.17
N LYS A 111 14.12 -4.54 10.50
CA LYS A 111 15.08 -4.65 11.60
C LYS A 111 14.24 -4.92 12.84
N LYS A 112 14.04 -6.20 13.15
CA LYS A 112 13.69 -6.63 14.49
C LYS A 112 14.94 -6.28 15.29
N TYR A 113 14.87 -5.21 16.08
CA TYR A 113 15.83 -4.99 17.14
C TYR A 113 15.67 -6.18 18.08
N ASP A 114 16.67 -7.06 18.08
CA ASP A 114 16.89 -8.04 19.14
C ASP A 114 17.43 -7.32 20.39
#